data_AF-A0A5K1BKY1-F1
#
_entry.id   AF-A0A5K1BKY1-F1
#
_cell.length_a   1.000
_cell.length_b   1.000
_cell.length_c   1.000
_cell.angle_alpha   90.00
_cell.angle_beta   90.00
_cell.angle_gamma   90.00
#
_symmetry.space_group_name_H-M   'P 1'
#
loop_
_entity.id
_entity.type
_entity.pdbx_description
1 polymer ?
#
loop_
_entity_poly.entity_id
_entity_poly.type
_entity_poly.pdbx_seq_one_letter_code
_entity_poly.pdbx_strand_id
1 'polypeptide(L)'
;VESHIAPTIAYYTKAKDMWSFLRKTYSHATNVIKILQLEEELCNIRQGDQDLSQYFATLTAAYERLKALRPPCQHCYASHVETGMVAKFLSGLSSEYSVAKSQILTGSELPDLADTYNRLSRFAATLSQTTHDTPVSAL
;
A
#
# COMPACT_ATOMS: atom_id res chain seq x y z
N VAL A 1 -4.49 5.58 32.74
CA VAL A 1 -3.78 4.31 32.98
C VAL A 1 -4.76 3.39 33.65
N GLU A 2 -5.03 2.21 33.10
CA GLU A 2 -5.92 1.25 33.75
C GLU A 2 -5.38 0.94 35.16
N SER A 3 -6.29 0.85 36.14
CA SER A 3 -5.93 0.79 37.57
C SER A 3 -5.00 -0.37 37.93
N HIS A 4 -4.95 -1.41 37.10
CA HIS A 4 -4.13 -2.60 37.29
C HIS A 4 -2.72 -2.51 36.67
N ILE A 5 -2.41 -1.47 35.88
CA ILE A 5 -1.10 -1.33 35.22
C ILE A 5 -0.07 -0.65 36.13
N ALA A 6 -0.49 0.32 36.96
CA ALA A 6 0.45 1.04 37.82
C ALA A 6 1.22 0.13 38.81
N PRO A 7 0.60 -0.89 39.44
CA PRO A 7 1.33 -1.83 40.28
C PRO A 7 2.37 -2.69 39.54
N THR A 8 2.19 -2.96 38.24
CA THR A 8 3.10 -3.83 37.46
C THR A 8 4.40 -3.13 37.08
N ILE A 9 4.45 -1.80 37.18
CA ILE A 9 5.62 -0.99 36.84
C ILE A 9 6.28 -0.29 38.05
N ALA A 10 5.68 -0.37 39.24
CA ALA A 10 6.09 0.39 40.42
C ALA A 10 7.53 0.11 40.90
N TYR A 11 8.09 -1.04 40.55
CA TYR A 11 9.41 -1.50 41.03
C TYR A 11 10.53 -1.39 39.99
N TYR A 12 10.25 -0.83 38.81
CA TYR A 12 11.31 -0.61 37.82
C TYR A 12 12.21 0.56 38.23
N THR A 13 13.51 0.29 38.36
CA THR A 13 14.53 1.30 38.72
C THR A 13 15.10 2.02 37.50
N LYS A 14 14.84 1.52 36.29
CA LYS A 14 15.26 2.12 35.02
C LYS A 14 14.06 2.40 34.14
N ALA A 15 13.91 3.65 33.71
CA ALA A 15 12.83 4.07 32.82
C ALA A 15 12.82 3.26 31.51
N LYS A 16 14.01 2.92 30.95
CA LYS A 16 14.13 2.10 29.75
C LYS A 16 13.45 0.73 29.90
N ASP A 17 13.67 0.08 31.05
CA ASP A 17 13.18 -1.28 31.29
C ASP A 17 11.66 -1.26 31.55
N MET A 18 11.18 -0.24 32.27
CA MET A 18 9.75 0.03 32.43
C MET A 18 9.06 0.23 31.07
N TRP A 19 9.61 1.11 30.22
CA TRP A 19 9.06 1.38 28.89
C TRP A 19 9.14 0.16 27.98
N SER A 20 10.17 -0.68 28.11
CA SER A 20 10.28 -1.94 27.37
C SER A 20 9.22 -2.95 27.80
N PHE A 21 8.99 -3.11 29.10
CA PHE A 21 7.94 -3.97 29.64
C PHE A 21 6.55 -3.51 29.20
N LEU A 22 6.22 -2.24 29.42
CA LEU A 22 4.93 -1.68 29.00
C LEU A 22 4.69 -1.86 27.51
N ARG A 23 5.73 -1.64 26.70
CA ARG A 23 5.66 -1.86 25.27
C ARG A 23 5.42 -3.33 24.95
N LYS A 24 6.16 -4.26 25.54
CA LYS A 24 5.98 -5.70 25.28
C LYS A 24 4.58 -6.19 25.69
N THR A 25 4.07 -5.71 26.81
CA THR A 25 2.83 -6.20 27.41
C THR A 25 1.58 -5.57 26.80
N TYR A 26 1.65 -4.27 26.45
CA TYR A 26 0.45 -3.49 26.09
C TYR A 26 0.55 -2.74 24.76
N SER A 27 1.70 -2.73 24.08
CA SER A 27 1.86 -1.81 22.93
C SER A 27 0.93 -2.07 21.76
N HIS A 28 0.26 -3.22 21.68
CA HIS A 28 -0.44 -3.66 20.46
C HIS A 28 0.42 -3.54 19.17
N ALA A 29 1.74 -3.29 19.29
CA ALA A 29 2.61 -2.87 18.18
C ALA A 29 2.92 -4.02 17.23
N THR A 30 2.60 -5.24 17.63
CA THR A 30 2.66 -6.45 16.83
C THR A 30 1.32 -7.17 16.92
N ASN A 31 0.21 -6.47 16.65
CA ASN A 31 -1.04 -7.18 16.46
C ASN A 31 -0.95 -7.93 15.13
N VAL A 32 -0.36 -9.13 15.17
CA VAL A 32 -0.21 -10.03 14.02
C VAL A 32 -1.54 -10.25 13.33
N ILE A 33 -2.65 -10.26 14.07
CA ILE A 33 -4.00 -10.36 13.49
C ILE A 33 -4.30 -9.14 12.62
N LYS A 34 -4.01 -7.92 13.07
CA LYS A 34 -4.17 -6.70 12.25
C LYS A 34 -3.25 -6.70 11.03
N ILE A 35 -2.02 -7.21 11.17
CA ILE A 35 -1.09 -7.35 10.05
C ILE A 35 -1.67 -8.33 9.02
N LEU A 36 -2.11 -9.51 9.45
CA LEU A 36 -2.73 -10.51 8.57
C LEU A 36 -3.99 -9.96 7.88
N GLN A 37 -4.84 -9.23 8.62
CA GLN A 37 -6.01 -8.57 8.06
C GLN A 37 -5.65 -7.54 6.99
N LEU A 38 -4.61 -6.72 7.21
CA LEU A 38 -4.14 -5.75 6.21
C LEU A 38 -3.48 -6.43 5.01
N GLU A 39 -2.73 -7.51 5.24
CA GLU A 39 -2.14 -8.30 4.15
C GLU A 39 -3.23 -8.95 3.30
N GLU A 40 -4.31 -9.46 3.91
CA GLU A 40 -5.49 -9.97 3.22
C GLU A 40 -6.25 -8.86 2.49
N GLU A 41 -6.46 -7.70 3.13
CA GLU A 41 -7.07 -6.52 2.52
C GLU A 41 -6.28 -6.11 1.26
N LEU A 42 -4.97 -5.95 1.37
CA LEU A 42 -4.07 -5.64 0.25
C LEU A 42 -4.15 -6.71 -0.84
N CYS A 43 -4.18 -8.00 -0.48
CA CYS A 43 -4.34 -9.09 -1.46
C CYS A 43 -5.66 -8.98 -2.25
N ASN A 44 -6.73 -8.49 -1.62
CA ASN A 44 -8.07 -8.42 -2.20
C ASN A 44 -8.37 -7.10 -2.93
N ILE A 45 -7.63 -6.02 -2.64
CA ILE A 45 -7.77 -4.73 -3.34
C ILE A 45 -7.59 -4.93 -4.85
N ARG A 46 -8.59 -4.46 -5.61
CA ARG A 46 -8.67 -4.39 -7.08
C ARG A 46 -9.30 -3.05 -7.44
N GLN A 47 -9.03 -2.54 -8.63
CA GLN A 47 -9.61 -1.29 -9.13
C GLN A 47 -11.14 -1.44 -9.27
N GLY A 48 -11.61 -2.54 -9.87
CA GLY A 48 -13.04 -2.74 -10.09
C GLY A 48 -13.65 -1.58 -10.86
N ASP A 49 -14.73 -1.01 -10.33
CA ASP A 49 -15.44 0.14 -10.92
C ASP A 49 -14.87 1.50 -10.46
N GLN A 50 -13.82 1.50 -9.63
CA GLN A 50 -13.19 2.75 -9.17
C GLN A 50 -12.35 3.38 -10.29
N ASP A 51 -12.29 4.71 -10.29
CA ASP A 51 -11.29 5.40 -11.10
C ASP A 51 -9.87 5.11 -10.57
N LEU A 52 -8.87 5.38 -11.42
CA LEU A 52 -7.47 5.10 -11.12
C LEU A 52 -6.99 5.81 -9.85
N SER A 53 -7.44 7.04 -9.61
CA SER A 53 -7.02 7.84 -8.46
C SER A 53 -7.58 7.31 -7.14
N GLN A 54 -8.85 6.88 -7.15
CA GLN A 54 -9.51 6.29 -6.00
C GLN A 54 -8.92 4.92 -5.66
N TYR A 55 -8.64 4.11 -6.68
CA TYR A 55 -7.95 2.83 -6.52
C TYR A 55 -6.55 3.03 -5.93
N PHE A 56 -5.77 3.96 -6.48
CA PHE A 56 -4.43 4.28 -5.99
C PHE A 56 -4.43 4.77 -4.54
N ALA A 57 -5.37 5.65 -4.18
CA ALA A 57 -5.52 6.14 -2.81
C ALA A 57 -5.86 5.02 -1.83
N THR A 58 -6.78 4.12 -2.21
CA THR A 58 -7.19 2.97 -1.38
C THR A 58 -6.02 2.03 -1.11
N LEU A 59 -5.29 1.65 -2.16
CA LEU A 59 -4.12 0.77 -2.06
C LEU A 59 -3.00 1.42 -1.23
N THR A 60 -2.72 2.71 -1.46
CA THR A 60 -1.69 3.46 -0.74
C THR A 60 -2.03 3.57 0.74
N ALA A 61 -3.29 3.89 1.08
CA ALA A 61 -3.73 3.97 2.47
C ALA A 61 -3.62 2.63 3.22
N ALA A 62 -3.92 1.51 2.57
CA ALA A 62 -3.69 0.18 3.14
C ALA A 62 -2.20 -0.12 3.34
N TYR A 63 -1.37 0.24 2.36
CA TYR A 63 0.08 0.06 2.45
C TYR A 63 0.72 0.90 3.57
N GLU A 64 0.33 2.17 3.73
CA GLU A 64 0.81 3.04 4.82
C GLU A 64 0.43 2.48 6.20
N ARG A 65 -0.81 1.97 6.35
CA ARG A 65 -1.24 1.29 7.58
C ARG A 65 -0.37 0.07 7.88
N LEU A 66 -0.05 -0.73 6.86
CA LEU A 66 0.83 -1.90 7.03
C LEU A 66 2.24 -1.48 7.45
N LYS A 67 2.82 -0.45 6.82
CA LYS A 67 4.14 0.10 7.18
C LYS A 67 4.17 0.62 8.62
N ALA A 68 3.08 1.23 9.10
CA ALA A 68 2.99 1.70 10.47
C ALA A 68 3.00 0.56 11.49
N LEU A 69 2.38 -0.60 11.17
CA LEU A 69 2.38 -1.79 12.04
C LEU A 69 3.64 -2.65 11.89
N ARG A 70 4.27 -2.61 10.72
CA ARG A 70 5.48 -3.35 10.38
C ARG A 70 6.54 -2.36 9.91
N PRO A 71 7.12 -1.54 10.82
CA PRO A 71 8.11 -0.56 10.44
C PRO A 71 9.25 -1.27 9.69
N PRO A 72 9.61 -0.79 8.49
CA PRO A 72 10.59 -1.47 7.66
C PRO A 72 11.90 -1.62 8.43
N CYS A 73 12.48 -2.82 8.38
CA CYS A 73 13.84 -3.04 8.84
C CYS A 73 14.77 -2.04 8.14
N GLN A 74 15.52 -1.26 8.92
CA GLN A 74 16.37 -0.15 8.46
C GLN A 74 17.43 -0.56 7.42
N HIS A 75 17.67 -1.86 7.21
CA HIS A 75 18.65 -2.38 6.26
C HIS A 75 18.13 -3.45 5.28
N CYS A 76 16.90 -3.97 5.43
CA CYS A 76 16.49 -5.18 4.68
C CYS A 76 15.15 -5.08 3.93
N TYR A 77 14.43 -3.94 3.99
CA TYR A 77 13.00 -3.95 3.62
C TYR A 77 12.59 -3.03 2.46
N ALA A 78 13.38 -2.02 2.09
CA ALA A 78 12.90 -0.98 1.18
C ALA A 78 12.64 -1.49 -0.26
N SER A 79 13.64 -2.09 -0.91
CA SER A 79 13.53 -2.40 -2.35
C SER A 79 12.55 -3.54 -2.69
N HIS A 80 12.55 -4.63 -1.93
CA HIS A 80 11.68 -5.79 -2.20
C HIS A 80 10.21 -5.50 -1.92
N VAL A 81 9.89 -4.76 -0.86
CA VAL A 81 8.50 -4.43 -0.52
C VAL A 81 7.93 -3.40 -1.47
N GLU A 82 8.72 -2.39 -1.87
CA GLU A 82 8.30 -1.41 -2.86
C GLU A 82 8.01 -2.06 -4.22
N THR A 83 8.90 -2.95 -4.68
CA THR A 83 8.67 -3.74 -5.91
C THR A 83 7.40 -4.58 -5.80
N GLY A 84 7.19 -5.25 -4.65
CA GLY A 84 5.97 -6.02 -4.39
C GLY A 84 4.71 -5.17 -4.44
N MET A 85 4.77 -3.92 -3.96
CA MET A 85 3.64 -3.01 -4.00
C MET A 85 3.34 -2.47 -5.39
N VAL A 86 4.35 -2.21 -6.23
CA VAL A 86 4.13 -1.87 -7.64
C VAL A 86 3.48 -3.04 -8.37
N ALA A 87 3.98 -4.26 -8.16
CA ALA A 87 3.38 -5.46 -8.73
C ALA A 87 1.93 -5.64 -8.26
N LYS A 88 1.65 -5.42 -6.97
CA LYS A 88 0.31 -5.46 -6.40
C LYS A 88 -0.61 -4.41 -7.04
N PHE A 89 -0.15 -3.18 -7.20
CA PHE A 89 -0.90 -2.11 -7.85
C PHE A 89 -1.26 -2.48 -9.29
N LEU A 90 -0.26 -2.88 -10.10
CA LEU A 90 -0.44 -3.32 -11.49
C LEU A 90 -1.32 -4.56 -11.62
N SER A 91 -1.29 -5.47 -10.64
CA SER A 91 -2.10 -6.70 -10.65
C SER A 91 -3.60 -6.44 -10.52
N GLY A 92 -3.98 -5.37 -9.81
CA GLY A 92 -5.38 -5.05 -9.55
C GLY A 92 -5.99 -4.03 -10.50
N LEU A 93 -5.22 -3.50 -11.46
CA LEU A 93 -5.76 -2.61 -12.49
C LEU A 93 -6.83 -3.31 -13.33
N SER A 94 -7.81 -2.53 -13.77
CA SER A 94 -8.81 -2.93 -14.74
C SER A 94 -8.20 -3.14 -16.15
N SER A 95 -8.94 -3.79 -17.04
CA SER A 95 -8.43 -4.30 -18.31
C SER A 95 -8.06 -3.20 -19.31
N GLU A 96 -8.65 -2.00 -19.19
CA GLU A 96 -8.32 -0.84 -20.04
C GLU A 96 -6.87 -0.38 -19.88
N TYR A 97 -6.21 -0.69 -18.76
CA TYR A 97 -4.80 -0.38 -18.52
C TYR A 97 -3.84 -1.49 -19.00
N SER A 98 -4.32 -2.54 -19.67
CA SER A 98 -3.49 -3.67 -20.10
C SER A 98 -2.27 -3.27 -20.94
N VAL A 99 -2.43 -2.32 -21.87
CA VAL A 99 -1.34 -1.79 -22.70
C VAL A 99 -0.30 -1.05 -21.85
N ALA A 100 -0.74 -0.12 -21.01
CA ALA A 100 0.15 0.64 -20.13
C ALA A 100 0.88 -0.26 -19.13
N LYS A 101 0.18 -1.26 -18.58
CA LYS A 101 0.77 -2.29 -17.71
C LYS A 101 1.86 -3.07 -18.44
N SER A 102 1.63 -3.49 -19.69
CA SER A 102 2.65 -4.17 -20.48
C SER A 102 3.88 -3.29 -20.70
N GLN A 103 3.69 -2.01 -21.08
CA GLN A 103 4.79 -1.07 -21.28
C GLN A 103 5.62 -0.81 -20.01
N ILE A 104 4.96 -0.74 -18.85
CA ILE A 104 5.67 -0.58 -17.58
C ILE A 104 6.50 -1.82 -17.25
N LEU A 105 5.95 -3.02 -17.49
CA LEU A 105 6.62 -4.29 -17.17
C LEU A 105 7.76 -4.66 -18.14
N THR A 106 7.73 -4.16 -19.37
CA THR A 106 8.80 -4.39 -20.36
C THR A 106 9.87 -3.29 -20.36
N GLY A 107 9.72 -2.25 -19.53
CA GLY A 107 10.72 -1.22 -19.33
C GLY A 107 12.03 -1.77 -18.75
N SER A 108 13.12 -1.02 -18.91
CA SER A 108 14.46 -1.41 -18.41
C SER A 108 14.51 -1.54 -16.89
N GLU A 109 13.72 -0.73 -16.19
CA GLU A 109 13.60 -0.72 -14.74
C GLU A 109 12.13 -0.53 -14.34
N LEU A 110 11.73 -1.21 -13.26
CA LEU A 110 10.40 -1.03 -12.71
C LEU A 110 10.35 0.29 -11.94
N PRO A 111 9.46 1.23 -12.30
CA PRO A 111 9.32 2.49 -11.58
C PRO A 111 8.80 2.26 -10.16
N ASP A 112 8.98 3.25 -9.28
CA ASP A 112 8.34 3.23 -7.97
C ASP A 112 6.81 3.40 -8.08
N LEU A 113 6.12 3.30 -6.94
CA LEU A 113 4.66 3.33 -6.89
C LEU A 113 4.07 4.67 -7.38
N ALA A 114 4.71 5.80 -7.06
CA ALA A 114 4.24 7.12 -7.45
C ALA A 114 4.46 7.36 -8.95
N ASP A 115 5.62 6.98 -9.46
CA ASP A 115 5.94 7.07 -10.89
C ASP A 115 5.07 6.13 -11.73
N THR A 116 4.75 4.93 -11.21
CA THR A 116 3.80 4.01 -11.83
C THR A 116 2.42 4.68 -11.99
N TYR A 117 1.90 5.31 -10.93
CA TYR A 117 0.65 6.05 -10.97
C TYR A 117 0.68 7.21 -11.97
N ASN A 118 1.76 7.99 -11.99
CA ASN A 118 1.92 9.11 -12.92
C ASN A 118 1.90 8.65 -14.38
N ARG A 119 2.56 7.54 -14.71
CA ARG A 119 2.54 6.96 -16.06
C ARG A 119 1.14 6.51 -16.46
N LEU A 120 0.43 5.81 -15.57
CA LEU A 120 -0.95 5.36 -15.81
C LEU A 120 -1.93 6.52 -15.94
N SER A 121 -1.74 7.59 -15.15
CA SER A 121 -2.60 8.79 -15.22
C SER A 121 -2.47 9.52 -16.55
N ARG A 122 -1.25 9.61 -17.11
CA ARG A 122 -1.03 10.15 -18.46
C ARG A 122 -1.70 9.29 -19.52
N PHE A 123 -1.62 7.97 -19.37
CA PHE A 123 -2.30 7.04 -20.27
C PHE A 123 -3.82 7.16 -20.19
N ALA A 124 -4.39 7.28 -18.98
CA ALA A 124 -5.82 7.50 -18.78
C ALA A 124 -6.31 8.76 -19.51
N ALA A 125 -5.54 9.85 -19.47
CA ALA A 125 -5.87 11.07 -20.20
C ALA A 125 -5.90 10.85 -21.73
N THR A 126 -5.03 9.99 -22.28
CA THR A 126 -5.03 9.63 -23.70
C THR A 126 -6.21 8.72 -24.09
N LEU A 127 -6.63 7.82 -23.20
CA LEU A 127 -7.82 6.97 -23.39
C LEU A 127 -9.11 7.80 -23.44
N SER A 128 -9.22 8.83 -22.60
CA SER A 128 -10.38 9.73 -22.59
C SER A 128 -10.49 10.59 -23.85
N GLN A 129 -9.39 10.81 -24.57
CA GLN A 129 -9.39 11.57 -25.83
C GLN A 129 -9.86 10.70 -27.00
N THR A 130 -9.40 9.44 -27.09
CA THR A 130 -9.79 8.52 -28.17
C THR A 130 -11.27 8.12 -28.14
N THR A 131 -11.93 8.14 -26.98
CA THR A 131 -13.38 7.88 -26.89
C THR A 131 -14.23 9.04 -27.37
N HIS A 132 -13.73 10.28 -27.32
CA HIS A 132 -14.44 11.46 -27.84
C HIS A 132 -14.23 11.64 -29.36
N ASP A 133 -13.12 11.14 -29.89
CA ASP A 133 -12.72 11.32 -31.30
C ASP A 133 -13.19 10.21 -32.25
N THR A 134 -14.07 9.30 -31.83
CA THR A 134 -14.71 8.38 -32.79
C THR A 134 -15.81 9.17 -33.52
N PRO A 135 -15.63 9.60 -34.79
CA PRO A 135 -16.72 10.22 -35.49
C PRO A 135 -17.72 9.10 -35.76
N VAL A 136 -18.98 9.34 -35.40
CA VAL A 136 -20.11 8.62 -35.99
C VAL A 136 -20.14 9.01 -37.47
N SER A 137 -19.20 8.47 -38.25
CA SER A 137 -19.29 8.47 -39.70
C SER A 137 -20.13 7.27 -40.07
N ALA A 138 -21.36 7.62 -40.46
CA ALA A 138 -22.38 6.75 -41.01
C ALA A 138 -21.83 5.79 -42.08
N LEU A 139 -22.22 4.52 -42.00
CA LEU A 139 -23.15 3.83 -42.93
C LEU A 139 -23.32 2.37 -42.50
#